data_AF-A0A7W6BUF3-F1
#
_entry.id   AF-A0A7W6BUF3-F1
#
_cell.length_a   1.000
_cell.length_b   1.000
_cell.length_c   1.000
_cell.angle_alpha   90.00
_cell.angle_beta   90.00
_cell.angle_gamma   90.00
#
_symmetry.space_group_name_H-M   'P 1'
#
loop_
_entity.id
_entity.type
_entity.pdbx_description
1 polymer ?
#
loop_
_entity_poly.entity_id
_entity_poly.type
_entity_poly.pdbx_seq_one_letter_code
_entity_poly.pdbx_strand_id
1 'polypeptide(L)'
;MARRSTFEDHLFALNLPFKRKKRTRAEELRELVHEAIEELDLLDHRGKLRDFGVTFDRMPNRHFDYWLFDELLVQLGAGAGRRGIRKPLNQLRVVSWRKSAADLSTAIRIVCRNYDELKFSRMLVFPLEGDQAGCRLTKGLYRA
;
A
#
# COMPACT_ATOMS: atom_id res chain seq x y z
N MET A 1 -12.96 -17.76 -25.41
CA MET A 1 -12.68 -16.53 -24.63
C MET A 1 -12.20 -16.97 -23.25
N ALA A 2 -10.97 -16.63 -22.86
CA ALA A 2 -10.43 -17.00 -21.55
C ALA A 2 -11.19 -16.24 -20.45
N ARG A 3 -11.59 -16.97 -19.39
CA ARG A 3 -12.29 -16.40 -18.23
C ARG A 3 -11.29 -15.51 -17.48
N ARG A 4 -11.57 -14.21 -17.40
CA ARG A 4 -10.72 -13.26 -16.66
C ARG A 4 -10.61 -13.69 -15.20
N SER A 5 -9.41 -13.55 -14.64
CA SER A 5 -9.23 -13.81 -13.22
C SER A 5 -9.92 -12.73 -12.40
N THR A 6 -10.33 -13.05 -11.17
CA THR A 6 -10.94 -12.08 -10.24
C THR A 6 -10.05 -10.86 -10.04
N PHE A 7 -8.72 -11.04 -10.12
CA PHE A 7 -7.76 -9.95 -10.10
C PHE A 7 -7.87 -9.02 -11.31
N GLU A 8 -7.95 -9.58 -12.51
CA GLU A 8 -8.10 -8.82 -13.75
C GLU A 8 -9.41 -8.05 -13.79
N ASP A 9 -10.50 -8.64 -13.27
CA ASP A 9 -11.80 -7.98 -13.19
C ASP A 9 -11.78 -6.77 -12.23
N HIS A 10 -11.04 -6.84 -11.12
CA HIS A 10 -10.90 -5.72 -10.19
C HIS A 10 -9.93 -4.64 -10.67
N LEU A 11 -8.84 -5.00 -11.35
CA LEU A 11 -7.98 -4.02 -12.05
C LEU A 11 -8.76 -3.26 -13.12
N PHE A 12 -9.61 -3.97 -13.86
CA PHE A 12 -10.50 -3.35 -14.84
C PHE A 12 -11.53 -2.45 -14.16
N ALA A 13 -12.04 -2.83 -12.98
CA ALA A 13 -12.96 -2.01 -12.18
C ALA A 13 -12.35 -0.69 -11.70
N LEU A 14 -11.03 -0.63 -11.45
CA LEU A 14 -10.33 0.61 -11.11
C LEU A 14 -10.17 1.56 -12.31
N ASN A 15 -10.17 1.00 -13.53
CA ASN A 15 -10.22 1.76 -14.79
C ASN A 15 -11.65 2.14 -15.20
N LEU A 16 -12.67 1.72 -14.46
CA LEU A 16 -14.04 2.17 -14.70
C LEU A 16 -14.22 3.57 -14.10
N PRO A 17 -14.94 4.47 -14.80
CA PRO A 17 -15.27 5.78 -14.26
C PRO A 17 -16.11 5.64 -12.99
N PHE A 18 -15.63 6.25 -11.90
CA PHE A 18 -16.33 6.28 -10.63
C PHE A 18 -17.25 7.52 -10.58
N LYS A 19 -18.51 7.35 -10.14
CA LYS A 19 -19.52 8.42 -9.95
C LYS A 19 -19.65 9.42 -11.13
N ARG A 20 -20.22 9.03 -12.28
CA ARG A 20 -20.61 9.93 -13.40
C ARG A 20 -19.53 10.92 -13.92
N LYS A 21 -18.29 10.88 -13.43
CA LYS A 21 -17.18 11.73 -13.82
C LYS A 21 -16.33 10.99 -14.85
N LYS A 22 -15.67 11.73 -15.74
CA LYS A 22 -14.75 11.19 -16.78
C LYS A 22 -13.49 10.53 -16.20
N ARG A 23 -13.30 10.52 -14.88
CA ARG A 23 -12.07 10.07 -14.20
C ARG A 23 -12.21 8.67 -13.64
N THR A 24 -11.12 7.91 -13.71
CA THR A 24 -11.02 6.56 -13.14
C THR A 24 -10.62 6.61 -11.65
N ARG A 25 -10.97 5.57 -10.88
CA ARG A 25 -10.60 5.47 -9.45
C ARG A 25 -9.07 5.46 -9.25
N ALA A 26 -8.33 4.93 -10.23
CA ALA A 26 -6.87 4.95 -10.23
C ALA A 26 -6.26 6.35 -10.42
N GLU A 27 -6.89 7.20 -11.25
CA GLU A 27 -6.47 8.60 -11.46
C GLU A 27 -6.72 9.44 -10.21
N GLU A 28 -7.89 9.29 -9.57
CA GLU A 28 -8.21 9.97 -8.31
C GLU A 28 -7.25 9.55 -7.19
N LEU A 29 -6.94 8.26 -7.08
CA LEU A 29 -5.93 7.79 -6.15
C LEU A 29 -4.55 8.40 -6.41
N ARG A 30 -4.15 8.52 -7.68
CA ARG A 30 -2.86 9.11 -8.05
C ARG A 30 -2.77 10.58 -7.67
N GLU A 31 -3.82 11.36 -7.91
CA GLU A 31 -3.90 12.76 -7.48
C GLU A 31 -3.78 12.86 -5.96
N LEU A 32 -4.53 12.07 -5.19
CA LEU A 32 -4.45 12.06 -3.72
C LEU A 32 -3.09 11.64 -3.19
N VAL A 33 -2.43 10.65 -3.83
CA VAL A 33 -1.07 10.26 -3.49
C VAL A 33 -0.09 11.41 -3.75
N HIS A 34 -0.27 12.12 -4.86
CA HIS A 34 0.57 13.27 -5.19
C HIS A 34 0.37 14.40 -4.17
N GLU A 35 -0.88 14.79 -3.89
CA GLU A 35 -1.23 15.79 -2.88
C GLU A 35 -0.65 15.42 -1.50
N ALA A 36 -0.74 14.15 -1.07
CA ALA A 36 -0.18 13.70 0.19
C ALA A 36 1.36 13.77 0.22
N ILE A 37 2.03 13.52 -0.91
CA ILE A 37 3.49 13.66 -1.02
C ILE A 37 3.91 15.13 -0.98
N GLU A 38 3.15 16.00 -1.63
CA GLU A 38 3.36 17.46 -1.62
C GLU A 38 3.14 18.07 -0.24
N GLU A 39 2.02 17.74 0.42
CA GLU A 39 1.69 18.21 1.78
C GLU A 39 2.78 17.85 2.79
N LEU A 40 3.37 16.66 2.65
CA LEU A 40 4.42 16.17 3.54
C LEU A 40 5.84 16.60 3.14
N ASP A 41 6.01 17.41 2.09
CA ASP A 41 7.31 17.80 1.52
C ASP A 41 8.22 16.58 1.22
N LEU A 42 7.61 15.50 0.75
CA LEU A 42 8.31 14.24 0.43
C LEU A 42 8.71 14.15 -1.04
N LEU A 43 8.50 15.22 -1.81
CA LEU A 43 8.86 15.34 -3.22
C LEU A 43 10.37 15.18 -3.47
N ASP A 44 11.21 15.52 -2.49
CA ASP A 44 12.65 15.40 -2.66
C ASP A 44 13.10 13.94 -2.72
N HIS A 45 13.76 13.55 -3.81
CA HIS A 45 14.32 12.21 -4.00
C HIS A 45 15.57 11.93 -3.12
N ARG A 46 16.02 12.88 -2.30
CA ARG A 46 17.06 12.65 -1.28
C ARG A 46 16.67 11.53 -0.32
N GLY A 47 17.59 10.59 -0.15
CA GLY A 47 17.44 9.42 0.70
C GLY A 47 17.84 8.13 -0.03
N LYS A 48 18.43 7.19 0.72
CA LYS A 48 18.72 5.84 0.20
C LYS A 48 17.41 5.07 0.10
N LEU A 49 17.16 4.46 -1.04
CA LEU A 49 16.04 3.54 -1.20
C LEU A 49 16.18 2.36 -0.24
N ARG A 50 15.16 2.10 0.57
CA ARG A 50 15.09 1.03 1.56
C ARG A 50 13.76 0.30 1.43
N ASP A 51 13.74 -0.97 1.81
CA ASP A 51 12.50 -1.74 1.85
C ASP A 51 11.83 -1.60 3.21
N PHE A 52 10.51 -1.44 3.20
CA PHE A 52 9.69 -1.35 4.40
C PHE A 52 8.59 -2.39 4.36
N GLY A 53 8.41 -3.10 5.48
CA GLY A 53 7.24 -3.91 5.74
C GLY A 53 6.07 -3.04 6.17
N VAL A 54 4.91 -3.25 5.57
CA VAL A 54 3.64 -2.60 5.90
C VAL A 54 2.64 -3.70 6.25
N THR A 55 2.15 -3.69 7.49
CA THR A 55 1.10 -4.60 7.96
C THR A 55 -0.01 -3.82 8.67
N PHE A 56 -1.22 -4.35 8.67
CA PHE A 56 -2.37 -3.69 9.26
C PHE A 56 -3.44 -4.67 9.77
N ASP A 57 -4.16 -4.21 10.79
CA ASP A 57 -5.33 -4.88 11.34
C ASP A 57 -6.57 -4.27 10.68
N ARG A 58 -7.26 -5.06 9.88
CA ARG A 58 -8.57 -4.69 9.32
C ARG A 58 -9.59 -4.45 10.43
N MET A 59 -10.51 -3.50 10.22
CA MET A 59 -11.62 -3.30 11.16
C MET A 59 -12.58 -4.50 11.12
N PRO A 60 -13.04 -5.01 12.27
CA PRO A 60 -14.11 -6.00 12.31
C PRO A 60 -15.36 -5.48 11.58
N ASN A 61 -16.07 -6.36 10.87
CA ASN A 61 -17.35 -6.05 10.21
C ASN A 61 -17.31 -4.96 9.13
N ARG A 62 -16.14 -4.63 8.58
CA ARG A 62 -16.00 -3.76 7.41
C ARG A 62 -15.34 -4.50 6.26
N HIS A 63 -15.79 -4.19 5.04
CA HIS A 63 -15.10 -4.63 3.84
C HIS A 63 -13.82 -3.81 3.66
N PHE A 64 -12.68 -4.47 3.60
CA PHE A 64 -11.39 -3.84 3.33
C PHE A 64 -10.98 -4.13 1.88
N ASP A 65 -10.77 -3.09 1.09
CA ASP A 65 -10.34 -3.21 -0.30
C ASP A 65 -8.81 -3.41 -0.36
N TYR A 66 -8.39 -4.67 -0.30
CA TYR A 66 -6.99 -5.05 -0.40
C TYR A 66 -6.32 -4.60 -1.69
N TRP A 67 -7.08 -4.52 -2.79
CA TRP A 67 -6.55 -4.12 -4.08
C TRP A 67 -6.27 -2.62 -4.13
N LEU A 68 -7.22 -1.82 -3.65
CA LEU A 68 -7.01 -0.38 -3.54
C LEU A 68 -5.84 -0.06 -2.61
N PHE A 69 -5.67 -0.81 -1.52
CA PHE A 69 -4.53 -0.65 -0.64
C PHE A 69 -3.20 -1.04 -1.31
N ASP A 70 -3.17 -2.16 -2.04
CA ASP A 70 -1.98 -2.58 -2.76
C ASP A 70 -1.61 -1.57 -3.86
N GLU A 71 -2.59 -1.01 -4.58
CA GLU A 71 -2.39 0.04 -5.59
C GLU A 71 -1.82 1.33 -4.98
N LEU A 72 -2.34 1.76 -3.82
CA LEU A 72 -1.79 2.88 -3.06
C LEU A 72 -0.29 2.67 -2.79
N LEU A 73 0.09 1.49 -2.32
CA LEU A 73 1.50 1.18 -2.05
C LEU A 73 2.34 1.12 -3.33
N VAL A 74 1.78 0.63 -4.44
CA VAL A 74 2.46 0.64 -5.75
C VAL A 74 2.71 2.07 -6.20
N GLN A 75 1.74 2.97 -6.08
CA GLN A 75 1.87 4.37 -6.49
C GLN A 75 2.87 5.13 -5.61
N LEU A 76 2.86 4.89 -4.29
CA LEU A 76 3.90 5.39 -3.38
C LEU A 76 5.28 4.85 -3.77
N GLY A 77 5.41 3.54 -4.04
CA GLY A 77 6.66 2.93 -4.50
C GLY A 77 7.15 3.47 -5.85
N ALA A 78 6.23 3.85 -6.74
CA ALA A 78 6.52 4.48 -8.02
C ALA A 78 7.15 5.85 -7.86
N GLY A 79 6.66 6.68 -6.93
CA GLY A 79 7.28 7.95 -6.57
C GLY A 79 8.73 7.82 -6.08
N ALA A 80 9.10 6.66 -5.51
CA ALA A 80 10.47 6.36 -5.09
C ALA A 80 11.36 5.76 -6.20
N GLY A 81 10.80 5.45 -7.38
CA GLY A 81 11.50 4.88 -8.55
C GLY A 81 11.39 3.36 -8.70
N ARG A 82 10.41 2.70 -8.05
CA ARG A 82 10.13 1.26 -8.21
C ARG A 82 8.81 1.01 -8.95
N ARG A 83 8.55 -0.24 -9.35
CA ARG A 83 7.38 -0.60 -10.18
C ARG A 83 6.37 -1.52 -9.49
N GLY A 84 6.50 -1.77 -8.18
CA GLY A 84 5.59 -2.68 -7.50
C GLY A 84 5.89 -2.90 -6.03
N ILE A 85 5.13 -3.82 -5.45
CA ILE A 85 5.25 -4.28 -4.05
C ILE A 85 5.49 -5.79 -4.01
N ARG A 86 6.07 -6.30 -2.92
CA ARG A 86 6.12 -7.75 -2.63
C ARG A 86 5.08 -8.12 -1.58
N LYS A 87 4.50 -9.31 -1.67
CA LYS A 87 3.44 -9.80 -0.75
C LYS A 87 3.88 -11.13 -0.10
N PRO A 88 4.83 -11.10 0.85
CA PRO A 88 5.36 -12.33 1.47
C PRO A 88 4.34 -13.10 2.31
N LEU A 89 3.33 -12.41 2.87
CA LEU A 89 2.25 -12.99 3.68
C LEU A 89 0.94 -12.24 3.40
N ASN A 90 -0.22 -12.83 3.75
CA ASN A 90 -1.54 -12.25 3.46
C ASN A 90 -1.74 -10.79 3.91
N GLN A 91 -1.16 -10.42 5.06
CA GLN A 91 -1.29 -9.06 5.61
C GLN A 91 -0.02 -8.21 5.51
N LEU A 92 1.10 -8.77 5.04
CA LEU A 92 2.37 -8.07 4.95
C LEU A 92 2.65 -7.68 3.49
N ARG A 93 2.86 -6.38 3.27
CA ARG A 93 3.35 -5.84 2.00
C ARG A 93 4.74 -5.30 2.21
N VAL A 94 5.58 -5.43 1.20
CA VAL A 94 6.90 -4.80 1.16
C VAL A 94 6.89 -3.75 0.07
N VAL A 95 7.17 -2.52 0.46
CA VAL A 95 7.28 -1.37 -0.43
C VAL A 95 8.66 -0.75 -0.29
N SER A 96 9.29 -0.38 -1.39
CA SER A 96 10.53 0.37 -1.34
C SER A 96 10.22 1.86 -1.24
N TRP A 97 10.89 2.53 -0.32
CA TRP A 97 10.67 3.94 -0.03
C TRP A 97 11.99 4.62 0.34
N ARG A 98 12.07 5.95 0.14
CA ARG A 98 13.32 6.72 0.36
C ARG A 98 13.37 7.45 1.69
N LYS A 99 12.21 7.78 2.26
CA LYS A 99 12.09 8.52 3.52
C LYS A 99 11.91 7.56 4.69
N SER A 100 11.59 8.08 5.87
CA SER A 100 11.46 7.25 7.07
C SER A 100 10.19 6.37 7.02
N ALA A 101 10.14 5.36 7.91
CA ALA A 101 8.93 4.58 8.14
C ALA A 101 7.76 5.46 8.61
N ALA A 102 8.04 6.51 9.39
CA ALA A 102 7.04 7.45 9.86
C ALA A 102 6.42 8.21 8.67
N ASP A 103 7.24 8.73 7.76
CA ASP A 103 6.77 9.46 6.58
C ASP A 103 5.90 8.58 5.69
N LEU A 104 6.33 7.34 5.43
CA LEU A 104 5.55 6.36 4.68
C LEU A 104 4.21 6.07 5.38
N SER A 105 4.22 5.90 6.71
CA SER A 105 3.00 5.65 7.47
C SER A 105 2.04 6.84 7.43
N THR A 106 2.56 8.06 7.43
CA THR A 106 1.76 9.29 7.37
C THR A 106 1.13 9.44 5.99
N ALA A 107 1.91 9.25 4.91
CA ALA A 107 1.41 9.30 3.54
C ALA A 107 0.26 8.30 3.31
N ILE A 108 0.44 7.04 3.75
CA ILE A 108 -0.61 6.02 3.67
C ILE A 108 -1.86 6.48 4.44
N ARG A 109 -1.71 7.00 5.67
CA ARG A 109 -2.84 7.43 6.49
C ARG A 109 -3.60 8.61 5.88
N ILE A 110 -2.93 9.58 5.27
CA ILE A 110 -3.58 10.71 4.60
C ILE A 110 -4.48 10.19 3.48
N VAL A 111 -3.96 9.34 2.60
CA VAL A 111 -4.76 8.80 1.49
C VAL A 111 -5.90 7.92 2.01
N CYS A 112 -5.63 7.03 2.97
CA CYS A 112 -6.66 6.14 3.53
C CYS A 112 -7.81 6.87 4.24
N ARG A 113 -7.64 8.13 4.70
CA ARG A 113 -8.75 8.91 5.27
C ARG A 113 -9.82 9.26 4.25
N ASN A 114 -9.48 9.30 2.96
CA ASN A 114 -10.39 9.62 1.88
C ASN A 114 -11.22 8.42 1.37
N TYR A 115 -10.89 7.21 1.81
CA TYR A 115 -11.53 5.97 1.36
C TYR A 115 -12.08 5.16 2.53
N ASP A 116 -13.40 4.98 2.56
CA ASP A 116 -14.05 4.15 3.58
C ASP A 116 -13.60 2.69 3.54
N GLU A 117 -13.26 2.19 2.34
CA GLU A 117 -12.81 0.82 2.10
C GLU A 117 -11.34 0.59 2.50
N LEU A 118 -10.60 1.64 2.85
CA LEU A 118 -9.23 1.57 3.35
C LEU A 118 -9.12 1.76 4.87
N LYS A 119 -10.25 1.76 5.59
CA LYS A 119 -10.25 1.91 7.04
C LYS A 119 -9.72 0.65 7.74
N PHE A 120 -8.62 0.82 8.46
CA PHE A 120 -7.98 -0.19 9.30
C PHE A 120 -7.88 0.30 10.76
N SER A 121 -7.84 -0.64 11.71
CA SER A 121 -7.74 -0.34 13.14
C SER A 121 -6.32 0.09 13.54
N ARG A 122 -5.31 -0.63 13.03
CA ARG A 122 -3.89 -0.40 13.33
C ARG A 122 -3.08 -0.62 12.06
N MET A 123 -1.99 0.11 11.92
CA MET A 123 -1.02 -0.08 10.86
C MET A 123 0.37 0.06 11.45
N LEU A 124 1.25 -0.87 11.07
CA LEU A 124 2.67 -0.88 11.42
C LEU A 124 3.48 -0.80 10.14
N VAL A 125 4.42 0.15 10.11
CA VAL A 125 5.43 0.31 9.06
C VAL A 125 6.79 0.16 9.72
N PHE A 126 7.62 -0.75 9.20
CA PHE A 126 8.92 -1.06 9.78
C PHE A 126 9.97 -1.28 8.70
N PRO A 127 11.23 -0.83 8.91
CA PRO A 127 12.30 -1.07 7.95
C PRO A 127 12.64 -2.56 7.88
N LEU A 128 12.90 -3.06 6.69
CA LEU A 128 13.53 -4.35 6.46
C LEU A 128 15.02 -4.08 6.24
N GLU A 129 15.84 -4.32 7.27
CA GLU A 129 17.29 -4.23 7.12
C GLU A 129 17.80 -5.31 6.15
N GLY A 130 18.82 -4.96 5.37
CA GLY A 130 19.27 -5.73 4.22
C GLY A 130 19.64 -7.19 4.53
N ASP A 131 19.19 -8.08 3.65
CA ASP A 131 19.70 -9.43 3.41
C ASP A 131 19.68 -10.45 4.57
N GLN A 132 18.56 -10.56 5.31
CA GLN A 132 18.32 -11.80 6.05
C GLN A 132 17.73 -12.87 5.13
N ALA A 133 18.65 -13.64 4.52
CA ALA A 133 18.40 -15.01 4.13
C ALA A 133 17.65 -15.73 5.28
N GLY A 134 16.38 -16.07 5.04
CA GLY A 134 15.60 -16.97 5.89
C GLY A 134 15.32 -16.49 7.31
N CYS A 135 14.24 -15.73 7.50
CA CYS A 135 13.51 -15.78 8.76
C CYS A 135 12.94 -17.21 8.93
N ARG A 136 13.71 -18.09 9.56
CA ARG A 136 13.24 -19.41 10.00
C ARG A 136 12.21 -19.15 11.09
N LEU A 137 10.93 -19.30 10.77
CA LEU A 137 9.84 -19.26 11.74
C LEU A 137 10.17 -20.24 12.87
N THR A 138 10.58 -19.73 14.02
CA THR A 138 10.71 -20.51 15.24
C THR A 138 9.30 -20.92 15.64
N LYS A 139 8.98 -22.20 15.40
CA LYS A 139 7.82 -22.85 16.02
C LYS A 139 8.03 -22.84 17.53
N GLY A 140 7.53 -21.83 18.21
CA GLY A 140 7.63 -21.75 19.66
C GLY A 140 7.17 -20.41 20.20
N LEU A 141 5.87 -20.34 20.50
CA LEU A 141 5.19 -19.52 21.52
C LEU A 141 3.85 -18.98 21.00
N TYR A 142 2.92 -19.90 20.77
CA TYR A 142 1.50 -19.63 21.03
C TYR A 142 0.99 -20.77 21.91
N ARG A 143 1.09 -20.57 23.22
CA ARG A 143 0.22 -21.20 24.22
C ARG A 143 -0.56 -20.06 24.87
N ALA A 144 -1.84 -19.99 24.55
CA ALA A 144 -2.94 -19.58 25.42
C ALA A 144 -4.22 -20.12 24.77
#